data_AF-Q74N84-F1
#
_entry.id   AF-Q74N84-F1
#
_cell.length_a   1.000
_cell.length_b   1.000
_cell.length_c   1.000
_cell.angle_alpha   90.00
_cell.angle_beta   90.00
_cell.angle_gamma   90.00
#
_symmetry.space_group_name_H-M   'P 1'
#
loop_
_entity.id
_entity.type
_entity.pdbx_description
1 polymer ?
#
loop_
_entity_poly.entity_id
_entity_poly.type
_entity_poly.pdbx_seq_one_letter_code
_entity_poly.pdbx_strand_id
1 'polypeptide(L)'
;MMGYFLQFYRKHKQKFVDMAKELFGDKDILYYLVVSNDFYIATLIYAIAKMFDVDDDEALIYSFVGELLDVSLKLKNDALEDLASKYILLKTINLARIPDRIIDALKYYLEGEELLIKGKPLESIDKKSEFYSYIVLLGQIPANNSLNEDILMNLGKEFGYIYITIQYLRDNKIDEQTAIALLKDHINKYEQTIKKLGLSSYRNTLSDLPKDFIKAFVSKYKKFKNLELLI
;
A
#
# COMPACT_ATOMS: atom_id res chain seq x y z
N MET A 1 -13.82 0.25 19.72
CA MET A 1 -12.89 1.22 19.09
C MET A 1 -12.93 1.00 17.58
N MET A 2 -13.07 2.06 16.78
CA MET A 2 -12.91 1.99 15.32
C MET A 2 -11.42 1.99 15.00
N GLY A 3 -10.94 1.02 14.20
CA GLY A 3 -9.51 0.87 13.85
C GLY A 3 -8.92 2.13 13.21
N TYR A 4 -7.61 2.35 13.36
CA TYR A 4 -6.92 3.56 12.91
C TYR A 4 -7.10 3.77 11.41
N PHE A 5 -7.04 2.69 10.63
CA PHE A 5 -7.28 2.72 9.20
C PHE A 5 -8.63 3.36 8.83
N LEU A 6 -9.71 2.95 9.49
CA LEU A 6 -11.06 3.49 9.24
C LEU A 6 -11.18 4.97 9.63
N GLN A 7 -10.40 5.41 10.63
CA GLN A 7 -10.36 6.83 11.02
C GLN A 7 -9.60 7.66 9.98
N PHE A 8 -8.43 7.19 9.54
CA PHE A 8 -7.65 7.82 8.47
C PHE A 8 -8.47 7.94 7.19
N TYR A 9 -9.06 6.83 6.73
CA TYR A 9 -9.92 6.78 5.55
C TYR A 9 -11.04 7.83 5.63
N ARG A 10 -11.79 7.86 6.75
CA ARG A 10 -12.91 8.79 6.92
C ARG A 10 -12.47 10.25 6.96
N LYS A 11 -11.35 10.55 7.62
CA LYS A 11 -10.86 11.91 7.80
C LYS A 11 -10.27 12.49 6.50
N HIS A 12 -9.56 11.67 5.72
CA HIS A 12 -8.72 12.17 4.63
C HIS A 12 -9.20 11.84 3.22
N LYS A 13 -10.21 10.97 3.06
CA LYS A 13 -10.77 10.63 1.73
C LYS A 13 -11.16 11.86 0.91
N GLN A 14 -11.87 12.81 1.51
CA GLN A 14 -12.32 14.00 0.77
C GLN A 14 -11.12 14.83 0.28
N LYS A 15 -10.09 14.99 1.12
CA LYS A 15 -8.87 15.69 0.72
C LYS A 15 -8.15 15.00 -0.44
N PHE A 16 -8.07 13.67 -0.47
CA PHE A 16 -7.50 12.96 -1.63
C PHE A 16 -8.36 13.10 -2.89
N VAL A 17 -9.69 13.14 -2.76
CA VAL A 17 -10.59 13.45 -3.89
C VAL A 17 -10.28 14.84 -4.43
N ASP A 18 -10.12 15.82 -3.54
CA ASP A 18 -9.87 17.22 -3.92
C ASP A 18 -8.48 17.36 -4.58
N MET A 19 -7.45 16.71 -4.03
CA MET A 19 -6.11 16.67 -4.63
C MET A 19 -6.11 15.98 -6.01
N ALA A 20 -6.90 14.91 -6.17
CA ALA A 20 -7.06 14.25 -7.46
C ALA A 20 -7.77 15.17 -8.48
N LYS A 21 -8.77 15.96 -8.05
CA LYS A 21 -9.46 16.92 -8.91
C LYS A 21 -8.51 18.01 -9.38
N GLU A 22 -7.68 18.52 -8.47
CA GLU A 22 -6.66 19.50 -8.80
C GLU A 22 -5.66 18.95 -9.83
N LEU A 23 -5.23 17.70 -9.65
CA LEU A 23 -4.20 17.08 -10.49
C LEU A 23 -4.71 16.64 -11.87
N PHE A 24 -5.94 16.12 -11.95
CA PHE A 24 -6.48 15.46 -13.14
C PHE A 24 -7.65 16.21 -13.80
N GLY A 25 -8.22 17.23 -13.15
CA GLY A 25 -9.46 17.90 -13.53
C GLY A 25 -10.70 17.03 -13.26
N ASP A 26 -11.89 17.48 -13.69
CA ASP A 26 -13.17 16.76 -13.58
C ASP A 26 -13.29 15.60 -14.59
N LYS A 27 -12.23 14.80 -14.74
CA LYS A 27 -12.19 13.66 -15.68
C LYS A 27 -12.63 12.37 -15.00
N ASP A 28 -13.10 11.41 -15.80
CA ASP A 28 -13.47 10.04 -15.38
C ASP A 28 -12.34 9.30 -14.64
N ILE A 29 -11.10 9.77 -14.72
CA ILE A 29 -9.95 9.25 -13.95
C ILE A 29 -10.16 9.38 -12.43
N LEU A 30 -10.93 10.37 -11.98
CA LEU A 30 -11.36 10.50 -10.58
C LEU A 30 -12.20 9.33 -10.11
N TYR A 31 -13.01 8.73 -10.99
CA TYR A 31 -13.81 7.56 -10.65
C TYR A 31 -12.90 6.42 -10.19
N TYR A 32 -11.80 6.17 -10.90
CA TYR A 32 -10.86 5.11 -10.54
C TYR A 32 -10.17 5.40 -9.20
N LEU A 33 -9.83 6.65 -8.88
CA LEU A 33 -9.21 7.00 -7.59
C LEU A 33 -10.19 6.96 -6.41
N VAL A 34 -11.46 7.31 -6.63
CA VAL A 34 -12.46 7.40 -5.57
C VAL A 34 -13.18 6.06 -5.32
N VAL A 35 -13.26 5.21 -6.35
CA VAL A 35 -13.91 3.89 -6.31
C VAL A 35 -12.89 2.77 -6.05
N SER A 36 -11.60 2.97 -6.37
CA SER A 36 -10.51 2.08 -5.96
C SER A 36 -10.34 2.14 -4.45
N ASN A 37 -10.92 1.12 -3.82
CA ASN A 37 -11.18 0.99 -2.41
C ASN A 37 -9.93 0.84 -1.54
N ASP A 38 -10.05 1.46 -0.38
CA ASP A 38 -9.46 1.11 0.90
C ASP A 38 -8.08 1.72 1.28
N PHE A 39 -7.52 2.73 0.60
CA PHE A 39 -6.41 3.63 1.05
C PHE A 39 -5.31 3.06 2.01
N TYR A 40 -4.99 1.77 1.97
CA TYR A 40 -4.14 1.12 2.97
C TYR A 40 -2.69 1.54 2.81
N ILE A 41 -2.25 1.69 1.56
CA ILE A 41 -0.90 2.15 1.22
C ILE A 41 -0.72 3.60 1.67
N ALA A 42 -1.68 4.47 1.36
CA ALA A 42 -1.70 5.83 1.89
C ALA A 42 -1.67 5.87 3.42
N THR A 43 -2.43 5.00 4.09
CA THR A 43 -2.46 4.95 5.57
C THR A 43 -1.10 4.56 6.16
N LEU A 44 -0.42 3.58 5.55
CA LEU A 44 0.92 3.16 5.96
C LEU A 44 1.93 4.31 5.81
N ILE A 45 1.98 4.93 4.62
CA ILE A 45 2.88 6.04 4.32
C ILE A 45 2.63 7.21 5.28
N TYR A 46 1.35 7.55 5.50
CA TYR A 46 0.98 8.60 6.42
C TYR A 46 1.44 8.30 7.84
N ALA A 47 1.18 7.11 8.35
CA ALA A 47 1.58 6.71 9.70
C ALA A 47 3.10 6.83 9.89
N ILE A 48 3.88 6.45 8.87
CA ILE A 48 5.34 6.57 8.89
C ILE A 48 5.76 8.04 8.84
N ALA A 49 5.16 8.87 7.99
CA ALA A 49 5.43 10.30 7.97
C ALA A 49 5.16 10.93 9.35
N LYS A 50 4.06 10.56 9.99
CA LYS A 50 3.75 11.04 11.35
C LYS A 50 4.71 10.51 12.42
N MET A 51 5.36 9.37 12.24
CA MET A 51 6.43 8.91 13.14
C MET A 51 7.66 9.82 13.11
N PHE A 52 7.88 10.52 12.01
CA PHE A 52 9.00 11.44 11.82
C PHE A 52 8.58 12.92 11.99
N ASP A 53 7.45 13.15 12.69
CA ASP A 53 6.93 14.49 12.99
C ASP A 53 6.68 15.37 11.74
N VAL A 54 6.47 14.75 10.59
CA VAL A 54 6.09 15.43 9.35
C VAL A 54 4.72 16.09 9.53
N ASP A 55 4.53 17.31 9.03
CA ASP A 55 3.25 17.99 9.10
C ASP A 55 2.15 17.23 8.33
N ASP A 56 0.89 17.43 8.72
CA ASP A 56 -0.23 16.69 8.15
C ASP A 56 -0.39 16.95 6.64
N ASP A 57 -0.09 18.15 6.15
CA ASP A 57 -0.28 18.51 4.75
C ASP A 57 0.76 17.82 3.87
N GLU A 58 2.03 17.87 4.25
CA GLU A 58 3.12 17.20 3.56
C GLU A 58 2.96 15.67 3.64
N ALA A 59 2.65 15.12 4.82
CA ALA A 59 2.39 13.68 4.98
C ALA A 59 1.28 13.17 4.03
N LEU A 60 0.22 13.96 3.84
CA LEU A 60 -0.87 13.62 2.94
C LEU A 60 -0.47 13.69 1.46
N ILE A 61 0.43 14.60 1.07
CA ILE A 61 0.96 14.65 -0.30
C ILE A 61 1.67 13.34 -0.66
N TYR A 62 2.58 12.86 0.18
CA TYR A 62 3.33 11.63 -0.10
C TYR A 62 2.45 10.38 0.00
N SER A 63 1.47 10.39 0.91
CA SER A 63 0.48 9.32 1.01
C SER A 63 -0.39 9.24 -0.25
N PHE A 64 -0.79 10.40 -0.79
CA PHE A 64 -1.53 10.50 -2.04
C PHE A 64 -0.70 10.03 -3.23
N VAL A 65 0.59 10.38 -3.30
CA VAL A 65 1.52 9.88 -4.33
C VAL A 65 1.60 8.34 -4.28
N GLY A 66 1.78 7.75 -3.10
CA GLY A 66 1.83 6.30 -2.95
C GLY A 66 0.54 5.61 -3.37
N GLU A 67 -0.62 6.18 -3.04
CA GLU A 67 -1.91 5.67 -3.50
C GLU A 67 -2.05 5.76 -5.02
N LEU A 68 -1.66 6.87 -5.64
CA LEU A 68 -1.72 7.03 -7.08
C LEU A 68 -0.86 5.98 -7.82
N LEU A 69 0.32 5.64 -7.26
CA LEU A 69 1.15 4.56 -7.80
C LEU A 69 0.42 3.23 -7.72
N ASP A 70 -0.09 2.87 -6.54
CA ASP A 70 -0.81 1.61 -6.33
C ASP A 70 -2.06 1.49 -7.23
N VAL A 71 -2.83 2.56 -7.38
CA VAL A 71 -4.00 2.62 -8.28
C VAL A 71 -3.58 2.44 -9.74
N SER A 72 -2.53 3.15 -10.18
CA SER A 72 -2.06 3.05 -11.57
C SER A 72 -1.69 1.62 -11.95
N LEU A 73 -1.14 0.85 -11.02
CA LEU A 73 -0.67 -0.52 -11.26
C LEU A 73 -1.80 -1.55 -11.37
N LYS A 74 -3.02 -1.22 -10.92
CA LYS A 74 -4.18 -2.11 -10.95
C LYS A 74 -5.06 -1.94 -12.19
N LEU A 75 -4.96 -0.80 -12.88
CA LEU A 75 -5.72 -0.49 -14.08
C LEU A 75 -5.12 -1.21 -15.28
N LYS A 76 -5.70 -2.36 -15.67
CA LYS A 76 -5.14 -3.25 -16.71
C LYS A 76 -6.17 -4.03 -17.52
N ASN A 77 -7.47 -3.83 -17.32
CA ASN A 77 -8.48 -4.72 -17.91
C ASN A 77 -8.80 -4.40 -19.37
N ASP A 78 -8.63 -3.15 -19.80
CA ASP A 78 -8.86 -2.73 -21.19
C ASP A 78 -7.93 -1.58 -21.64
N ALA A 79 -8.01 -1.21 -22.92
CA ALA A 79 -7.16 -0.18 -23.51
C ALA A 79 -7.36 1.21 -22.91
N LEU A 80 -8.55 1.52 -22.38
CA LEU A 80 -8.83 2.79 -21.74
C LEU A 80 -8.22 2.83 -20.33
N GLU A 81 -8.33 1.73 -19.59
CA GLU A 81 -7.66 1.56 -18.29
C GLU A 81 -6.12 1.60 -18.42
N ASP A 82 -5.56 1.00 -19.46
CA ASP A 82 -4.10 1.06 -19.72
C ASP A 82 -3.64 2.50 -20.03
N LEU A 83 -4.41 3.27 -20.81
CA LEU A 83 -4.11 4.68 -21.06
C LEU A 83 -4.23 5.52 -19.78
N ALA A 84 -5.27 5.27 -18.97
CA ALA A 84 -5.46 5.93 -17.68
C ALA A 84 -4.32 5.60 -16.70
N SER A 85 -3.92 4.33 -16.62
CA SER A 85 -2.77 3.86 -15.84
C SER A 85 -1.50 4.64 -16.17
N LYS A 86 -1.14 4.69 -17.45
CA LYS A 86 0.05 5.41 -17.94
C LYS A 86 -0.01 6.90 -17.63
N TYR A 87 -1.18 7.51 -17.80
CA TYR A 87 -1.36 8.94 -17.53
C TYR A 87 -1.24 9.26 -16.04
N ILE A 88 -1.86 8.46 -15.16
CA ILE A 88 -1.70 8.58 -13.70
C ILE A 88 -0.23 8.41 -13.35
N LEU A 89 0.42 7.35 -13.81
CA LEU A 89 1.82 7.05 -13.50
C LEU A 89 2.76 8.22 -13.87
N LEU A 90 2.59 8.79 -15.07
CA LEU A 90 3.38 9.94 -15.52
C LEU A 90 3.19 11.16 -14.61
N LYS A 91 1.95 11.46 -14.20
CA LYS A 91 1.67 12.57 -13.28
C LYS A 91 2.25 12.30 -11.90
N THR A 92 2.15 11.09 -11.40
CA THR A 92 2.63 10.69 -10.07
C THR A 92 4.15 10.73 -9.98
N ILE A 93 4.88 10.27 -11.01
CA ILE A 93 6.34 10.35 -11.06
C ILE A 93 6.81 11.81 -11.04
N ASN A 94 6.13 12.70 -11.77
CA ASN A 94 6.46 14.14 -11.77
C ASN A 94 6.18 14.83 -10.42
N LEU A 95 5.22 14.31 -9.63
CA LEU A 95 4.93 14.81 -8.29
C LEU A 95 5.90 14.28 -7.24
N ALA A 96 6.43 13.09 -7.46
CA ALA A 96 7.33 12.48 -6.51
C ALA A 96 8.68 13.19 -6.52
N ARG A 97 9.17 13.58 -5.34
CA ARG A 97 10.52 14.15 -5.16
C ARG A 97 11.64 13.11 -5.30
N ILE A 98 11.31 11.84 -5.58
CA ILE A 98 12.24 10.71 -5.73
C ILE A 98 11.92 9.84 -6.96
N PRO A 99 11.89 10.41 -8.18
CA PRO A 99 11.45 9.68 -9.36
C PRO A 99 12.26 8.41 -9.62
N ASP A 100 13.59 8.44 -9.41
CA ASP A 100 14.47 7.29 -9.64
C ASP A 100 14.12 6.09 -8.76
N ARG A 101 13.88 6.34 -7.46
CA ARG A 101 13.48 5.29 -6.51
C ARG A 101 12.12 4.70 -6.84
N ILE A 102 11.19 5.50 -7.36
CA ILE A 102 9.90 5.00 -7.83
C ILE A 102 10.08 4.15 -9.08
N ILE A 103 10.93 4.55 -10.02
CA ILE A 103 11.23 3.77 -11.23
C ILE A 103 11.83 2.41 -10.84
N ASP A 104 12.79 2.39 -9.90
CA ASP A 104 13.36 1.16 -9.37
C ASP A 104 12.29 0.28 -8.71
N ALA A 105 11.40 0.86 -7.90
CA ALA A 105 10.28 0.15 -7.30
C ALA A 105 9.37 -0.49 -8.37
N LEU A 106 9.02 0.26 -9.42
CA LEU A 106 8.13 -0.17 -10.49
C LEU A 106 8.69 -1.40 -11.22
N LYS A 107 10.02 -1.48 -11.39
CA LYS A 107 10.68 -2.64 -11.98
C LYS A 107 10.34 -3.92 -11.22
N TYR A 108 10.39 -3.91 -9.88
CA TYR A 108 10.02 -5.06 -9.07
C TYR A 108 8.56 -5.47 -9.28
N TYR A 109 7.66 -4.48 -9.34
CA TYR A 109 6.25 -4.78 -9.58
C TYR A 109 6.02 -5.44 -10.94
N LEU A 110 6.64 -4.91 -12.00
CA LEU A 110 6.53 -5.44 -13.36
C LEU A 110 7.15 -6.83 -13.50
N GLU A 111 8.33 -7.07 -12.92
CA GLU A 111 8.94 -8.40 -12.86
C GLU A 111 8.02 -9.39 -12.13
N GLY A 112 7.33 -8.93 -11.08
CA GLY A 112 6.30 -9.71 -10.39
C GLY A 112 5.07 -10.01 -11.25
N GLU A 113 4.64 -9.11 -12.14
CA GLU A 113 3.57 -9.40 -13.11
C GLU A 113 3.98 -10.49 -14.10
N GLU A 114 5.22 -10.45 -14.60
CA GLU A 114 5.71 -11.49 -15.48
C GLU A 114 5.69 -12.87 -14.82
N LEU A 115 6.05 -12.95 -13.54
CA LEU A 115 5.99 -14.18 -12.77
C LEU A 115 4.55 -14.68 -12.63
N LEU A 116 3.59 -13.78 -12.41
CA LEU A 116 2.17 -14.14 -12.36
C LEU A 116 1.69 -14.71 -13.70
N ILE A 117 2.05 -14.06 -14.81
CA ILE A 117 1.72 -14.53 -16.17
C ILE A 117 2.33 -15.92 -16.44
N LYS A 118 3.53 -16.17 -15.92
CA LYS A 118 4.22 -17.48 -15.99
C LYS A 118 3.64 -18.53 -15.03
N GLY A 119 2.54 -18.24 -14.32
CA GLY A 119 1.89 -19.18 -13.41
C GLY A 119 2.63 -19.38 -12.08
N LYS A 120 3.46 -18.42 -11.67
CA LYS A 120 4.25 -18.46 -10.42
C LYS A 120 3.72 -17.42 -9.41
N PRO A 121 2.52 -17.62 -8.84
CA PRO A 121 1.90 -16.62 -7.98
C PRO A 121 2.69 -16.34 -6.70
N LEU A 122 3.36 -17.33 -6.11
CA LEU A 122 4.14 -17.12 -4.87
C LEU A 122 5.40 -16.28 -5.11
N GLU A 123 6.15 -16.59 -6.17
CA GLU A 123 7.30 -15.77 -6.59
C GLU A 123 6.85 -14.35 -6.99
N SER A 124 5.65 -14.23 -7.59
CA SER A 124 5.04 -12.95 -7.90
C SER A 124 4.71 -12.12 -6.66
N ILE A 125 4.17 -12.74 -5.60
CA ILE A 125 3.92 -12.06 -4.32
C ILE A 125 5.24 -11.53 -3.75
N ASP A 126 6.27 -12.38 -3.68
CA ASP A 126 7.60 -11.97 -3.18
C ASP A 126 8.13 -10.77 -3.96
N LYS A 127 8.08 -10.88 -5.29
CA LYS A 127 8.66 -9.87 -6.15
C LYS A 127 7.89 -8.55 -6.13
N LYS A 128 6.55 -8.60 -6.14
CA LYS A 128 5.71 -7.39 -6.01
C LYS A 128 5.80 -6.80 -4.61
N SER A 129 6.11 -7.57 -3.56
CA SER A 129 6.28 -7.02 -2.21
C SER A 129 7.47 -6.07 -2.12
N GLU A 130 8.51 -6.28 -2.93
CA GLU A 130 9.67 -5.39 -3.02
C GLU A 130 9.25 -3.99 -3.50
N PHE A 131 8.26 -3.85 -4.37
CA PHE A 131 7.75 -2.52 -4.72
C PHE A 131 7.34 -1.71 -3.48
N TYR A 132 6.64 -2.35 -2.53
CA TYR A 132 6.20 -1.71 -1.30
C TYR A 132 7.34 -1.39 -0.32
N SER A 133 8.49 -2.08 -0.42
CA SER A 133 9.69 -1.76 0.36
C SER A 133 10.25 -0.38 -0.01
N TYR A 134 10.08 0.06 -1.26
CA TYR A 134 10.49 1.39 -1.71
C TYR A 134 9.39 2.44 -1.53
N ILE A 135 8.14 2.09 -1.81
CA ILE A 135 7.01 3.05 -1.70
C ILE A 135 6.83 3.55 -0.27
N VAL A 136 7.06 2.70 0.72
CA VAL A 136 6.97 3.06 2.14
C VAL A 136 7.91 4.23 2.52
N LEU A 137 9.03 4.38 1.82
CA LEU A 137 10.02 5.43 2.06
C LEU A 137 9.50 6.82 1.68
N LEU A 138 8.42 6.91 0.91
CA LEU A 138 7.72 8.18 0.67
C LEU A 138 7.34 8.88 1.98
N GLY A 139 7.07 8.11 3.05
CA GLY A 139 6.76 8.66 4.37
C GLY A 139 7.96 9.31 5.07
N GLN A 140 9.18 8.92 4.71
CA GLN A 140 10.40 9.39 5.36
C GLN A 140 11.02 10.62 4.68
N ILE A 141 10.79 10.79 3.38
CA ILE A 141 11.37 11.88 2.57
C ILE A 141 11.17 13.27 3.17
N PRO A 142 9.96 13.65 3.65
CA PRO A 142 9.74 14.99 4.19
C PRO A 142 10.64 15.33 5.38
N ALA A 143 11.00 14.31 6.17
CA ALA A 143 11.82 14.48 7.35
C ALA A 143 13.32 14.67 7.04
N ASN A 144 13.73 14.53 5.76
CA ASN A 144 15.12 14.59 5.31
C ASN A 144 16.08 13.78 6.20
N ASN A 145 15.66 12.57 6.56
CA ASN A 145 16.33 11.71 7.52
C ASN A 145 16.49 10.32 6.91
N SER A 146 17.66 9.68 7.03
CA SER A 146 17.91 8.30 6.57
C SER A 146 17.90 7.25 7.69
N LEU A 147 17.68 7.65 8.94
CA LEU A 147 17.59 6.74 10.08
C LEU A 147 16.50 5.69 9.82
N ASN A 148 16.86 4.42 10.04
CA ASN A 148 15.95 3.27 9.93
C ASN A 148 15.46 2.92 8.52
N GLU A 149 16.10 3.39 7.45
CA GLU A 149 15.69 3.08 6.06
C GLU A 149 15.54 1.57 5.83
N ASP A 150 16.54 0.75 6.18
CA ASP A 150 16.45 -0.73 6.06
C ASP A 150 15.29 -1.33 6.86
N ILE A 151 14.99 -0.78 8.04
CA ILE A 151 13.89 -1.26 8.89
C ILE A 151 12.55 -0.89 8.25
N LEU A 152 12.43 0.31 7.69
CA LEU A 152 11.23 0.78 7.00
C LEU A 152 11.01 0.04 5.68
N MET A 153 12.07 -0.22 4.91
CA MET A 153 11.99 -1.04 3.70
C MET A 153 11.48 -2.45 4.03
N ASN A 154 12.03 -3.08 5.08
CA ASN A 154 11.50 -4.35 5.57
C ASN A 154 10.03 -4.24 6.00
N LEU A 155 9.66 -3.18 6.72
CA LEU A 155 8.27 -2.95 7.14
C LEU A 155 7.34 -2.86 5.93
N GLY A 156 7.71 -2.09 4.91
CA GLY A 156 6.97 -1.95 3.66
C GLY A 156 6.90 -3.26 2.88
N LYS A 157 7.98 -4.04 2.84
CA LYS A 157 8.01 -5.36 2.21
C LYS A 157 7.04 -6.32 2.88
N GLU A 158 7.10 -6.45 4.21
CA GLU A 158 6.23 -7.35 4.96
C GLU A 158 4.75 -6.94 4.82
N PHE A 159 4.44 -5.63 4.87
CA PHE A 159 3.09 -5.15 4.61
C PHE A 159 2.65 -5.42 3.17
N GLY A 160 3.54 -5.21 2.19
CA GLY A 160 3.30 -5.51 0.78
C GLY A 160 2.98 -6.98 0.56
N TYR A 161 3.69 -7.89 1.23
CA TYR A 161 3.42 -9.33 1.23
C TYR A 161 1.99 -9.63 1.71
N ILE A 162 1.61 -9.08 2.86
CA ILE A 162 0.27 -9.25 3.44
C ILE A 162 -0.79 -8.70 2.48
N TYR A 163 -0.53 -7.51 1.92
CA TYR A 163 -1.40 -6.81 1.00
C TYR A 163 -1.66 -7.63 -0.28
N ILE A 164 -0.61 -8.02 -0.99
CA ILE A 164 -0.70 -8.75 -2.26
C ILE A 164 -1.29 -10.15 -2.02
N THR A 165 -0.94 -10.82 -0.92
CA THR A 165 -1.52 -12.13 -0.56
C THR A 165 -3.04 -12.04 -0.46
N ILE A 166 -3.57 -11.00 0.19
CA ILE A 166 -5.02 -10.77 0.26
C ILE A 166 -5.63 -10.49 -1.12
N GLN A 167 -4.97 -9.69 -1.96
CA GLN A 167 -5.45 -9.45 -3.33
C GLN A 167 -5.50 -10.76 -4.13
N TYR A 168 -4.47 -11.59 -4.04
CA TYR A 168 -4.38 -12.85 -4.78
C TYR A 168 -5.40 -13.87 -4.26
N LEU A 169 -5.67 -13.90 -2.96
CA LEU A 169 -6.76 -14.69 -2.41
C LEU A 169 -8.13 -14.22 -2.94
N ARG A 170 -8.39 -12.90 -2.96
CA ARG A 170 -9.63 -12.32 -3.52
C ARG A 170 -9.82 -12.76 -4.98
N ASP A 171 -8.75 -12.69 -5.76
CA ASP A 171 -8.74 -12.96 -7.20
C ASP A 171 -8.59 -14.46 -7.51
N ASN A 172 -8.68 -15.32 -6.49
CA ASN A 172 -8.56 -16.78 -6.55
C ASN A 172 -7.28 -17.26 -7.27
N LYS A 173 -6.17 -16.53 -7.09
CA LYS A 173 -4.83 -16.88 -7.60
C LYS A 173 -4.07 -17.81 -6.66
N ILE A 174 -4.48 -17.86 -5.40
CA ILE A 174 -4.02 -18.79 -4.36
C ILE A 174 -5.24 -19.27 -3.55
N ASP A 175 -5.15 -20.44 -2.94
CA ASP A 175 -6.18 -20.94 -2.03
C ASP A 175 -6.08 -20.34 -0.62
N GLU A 176 -7.15 -20.49 0.17
CA GLU A 176 -7.25 -19.90 1.51
C GLU A 176 -6.23 -20.48 2.50
N GLN A 177 -5.86 -21.78 2.41
CA GLN A 177 -4.88 -22.38 3.32
C GLN A 177 -3.49 -21.82 3.05
N THR A 178 -3.11 -21.71 1.77
CA THR A 178 -1.87 -21.05 1.35
C THR A 178 -1.83 -19.60 1.82
N ALA A 179 -2.92 -18.85 1.64
CA ALA A 179 -3.01 -17.46 2.10
C ALA A 179 -2.84 -17.34 3.63
N ILE A 180 -3.50 -18.19 4.43
CA ILE A 180 -3.38 -18.19 5.90
C ILE A 180 -1.94 -18.42 6.33
N ALA A 181 -1.25 -19.38 5.72
CA ALA A 181 0.13 -19.70 6.06
C ALA A 181 1.07 -18.52 5.79
N LEU A 182 0.95 -17.89 4.62
CA LEU A 182 1.72 -16.70 4.24
C LEU A 182 1.42 -15.53 5.18
N LEU A 183 0.13 -15.22 5.40
CA LEU A 183 -0.28 -14.10 6.24
C LEU A 183 0.25 -14.25 7.67
N LYS A 184 0.16 -15.45 8.26
CA LYS A 184 0.67 -15.70 9.62
C LYS A 184 2.16 -15.40 9.75
N ASP A 185 2.97 -15.86 8.81
CA ASP A 185 4.42 -15.64 8.82
C ASP A 185 4.76 -14.15 8.68
N HIS A 186 4.17 -13.50 7.68
CA HIS A 186 4.49 -12.11 7.35
C HIS A 186 3.91 -11.10 8.37
N ILE A 187 2.77 -11.38 9.01
CA ILE A 187 2.29 -10.59 10.16
C ILE A 187 3.30 -10.63 11.31
N ASN A 188 3.83 -11.82 11.65
CA ASN A 188 4.81 -11.95 12.71
C ASN A 188 6.13 -11.22 12.35
N LYS A 189 6.61 -11.33 11.11
CA LYS A 189 7.80 -10.58 10.64
C LYS A 189 7.57 -9.06 10.67
N TYR A 190 6.39 -8.60 10.27
CA TYR A 190 5.98 -7.21 10.35
C TYR A 190 6.00 -6.71 11.80
N GLU A 191 5.39 -7.44 12.75
CA GLU A 191 5.41 -7.10 14.18
C GLU A 191 6.83 -7.08 14.76
N GLN A 192 7.70 -8.01 14.35
CA GLN A 192 9.12 -8.00 14.75
C GLN A 192 9.86 -6.79 14.20
N THR A 193 9.55 -6.36 12.98
CA THR A 193 10.15 -5.17 12.35
C THR A 193 9.74 -3.90 13.09
N ILE A 194 8.46 -3.77 13.48
CA ILE A 194 7.97 -2.65 14.29
C ILE A 194 8.69 -2.56 15.64
N LYS A 195 8.97 -3.70 16.29
CA LYS A 195 9.71 -3.71 17.56
C LYS A 195 11.12 -3.10 17.43
N LYS A 196 11.72 -3.14 16.24
CA LYS A 196 13.04 -2.57 15.94
C LYS A 196 13.01 -1.06 15.68
N LEU A 197 11.86 -0.48 15.33
CA LEU A 197 11.73 0.97 15.06
C LEU A 197 11.86 1.85 16.32
N GLY A 198 11.94 1.27 17.51
CA GLY A 198 12.08 2.01 18.77
C GLY A 198 10.75 2.49 19.36
N LEU A 199 10.81 3.49 20.25
CA LEU A 199 9.64 4.11 20.88
C LEU A 199 9.13 5.24 20.00
N SER A 200 7.92 5.09 19.46
CA SER A 200 7.18 6.14 18.73
C SER A 200 5.72 6.11 19.15
N SER A 201 5.09 7.28 19.24
CA SER A 201 3.65 7.43 19.52
C SER A 201 2.76 6.71 18.48
N TYR A 202 3.28 6.46 17.28
CA TYR A 202 2.58 5.77 16.19
C TYR A 202 2.89 4.28 16.08
N ARG A 203 3.66 3.72 17.02
CA ARG A 203 4.00 2.29 17.01
C ARG A 203 2.75 1.39 17.08
N ASN A 204 1.78 1.73 17.91
CA ASN A 204 0.53 0.95 18.03
C ASN A 204 -0.28 1.03 16.74
N THR A 205 -0.40 2.24 16.17
CA THR A 205 -1.02 2.48 14.87
C THR A 205 -0.43 1.60 13.78
N LEU A 206 0.91 1.55 13.67
CA LEU A 206 1.56 0.68 12.69
C LEU A 206 1.32 -0.80 12.98
N SER A 207 1.35 -1.19 14.25
CA SER A 207 1.17 -2.59 14.68
C SER A 207 -0.21 -3.13 14.38
N ASP A 208 -1.24 -2.28 14.51
CA ASP A 208 -2.63 -2.67 14.29
C ASP A 208 -2.98 -2.73 12.79
N LEU A 209 -2.19 -2.08 11.92
CA LEU A 209 -2.53 -1.90 10.51
C LEU A 209 -2.79 -3.22 9.75
N PRO A 210 -1.96 -4.27 9.85
CA PRO A 210 -2.26 -5.55 9.18
C PRO A 210 -3.55 -6.20 9.69
N LYS A 211 -3.82 -6.12 10.99
CA LYS A 211 -5.02 -6.71 11.61
C LYS A 211 -6.27 -5.95 11.19
N ASP A 212 -6.22 -4.63 11.21
CA ASP A 212 -7.28 -3.75 10.71
C ASP A 212 -7.58 -4.04 9.22
N PHE A 213 -6.53 -4.22 8.42
CA PHE A 213 -6.65 -4.58 7.00
C PHE A 213 -7.35 -5.93 6.79
N ILE A 214 -6.90 -6.99 7.48
CA ILE A 214 -7.51 -8.32 7.39
C ILE A 214 -8.96 -8.27 7.86
N LYS A 215 -9.24 -7.57 8.96
CA LYS A 215 -10.60 -7.42 9.51
C LYS A 215 -11.54 -6.76 8.51
N ALA A 216 -11.10 -5.67 7.90
CA ALA A 216 -11.88 -4.97 6.89
C ALA A 216 -12.10 -5.84 5.64
N PHE A 217 -11.08 -6.59 5.22
CA PHE A 217 -11.20 -7.57 4.14
C PHE A 217 -12.25 -8.64 4.45
N VAL A 218 -12.20 -9.28 5.62
CA VAL A 218 -13.17 -10.33 5.98
C VAL A 218 -14.59 -9.76 6.09
N SER A 219 -14.75 -8.56 6.65
CA SER A 219 -16.04 -7.88 6.76
C SER A 219 -16.69 -7.68 5.38
N LYS A 220 -15.89 -7.29 4.39
CA LYS A 220 -16.30 -7.09 2.99
C LYS A 220 -16.53 -8.42 2.26
N TYR A 221 -15.68 -9.41 2.49
CA TYR A 221 -15.69 -10.71 1.81
C TYR A 221 -15.97 -11.85 2.80
N LYS A 222 -17.22 -11.91 3.27
CA LYS A 222 -17.72 -12.87 4.28
C LYS A 222 -17.48 -14.36 3.97
N LYS A 223 -17.01 -14.72 2.78
CA LYS A 223 -16.61 -16.10 2.44
C LYS A 223 -15.26 -16.51 3.06
N PHE A 224 -14.41 -15.55 3.45
CA PHE A 224 -13.07 -15.78 4.01
C PHE A 224 -13.01 -15.61 5.54
N LYS A 225 -14.04 -16.07 6.27
CA LYS A 225 -14.11 -15.85 7.73
C LYS A 225 -12.97 -16.49 8.51
N ASN A 226 -12.35 -17.53 7.97
CA ASN A 226 -11.27 -18.23 8.67
C ASN A 226 -10.04 -17.35 8.87
N LEU A 227 -9.87 -16.29 8.06
CA LEU A 227 -8.82 -15.29 8.24
C LEU A 227 -8.99 -14.47 9.54
N GLU A 228 -10.18 -14.43 10.16
CA GLU A 228 -10.36 -13.76 11.46
C GLU A 228 -9.54 -14.42 12.58
N LEU A 229 -9.15 -15.69 12.42
CA LEU A 229 -8.31 -16.40 13.38
C LEU A 229 -6.86 -15.89 13.41
N LEU A 230 -6.47 -15.03 12.46
CA LEU A 230 -5.15 -14.40 12.39
C LEU A 230 -5.07 -13.07 13.17
N ILE A 231 -6.22 -12.54 13.63
CA ILE A 231 -6.35 -11.24 14.31
C ILE A 231 -6.37 -11.44 15.82
#